data_AF-A0A4Z1PCY8-F1
#
_entry.id   AF-A0A4Z1PCY8-F1
#
_cell.length_a   1.000
_cell.length_b   1.000
_cell.length_c   1.000
_cell.angle_alpha   90.00
_cell.angle_beta   90.00
_cell.angle_gamma   90.00
#
_symmetry.space_group_name_H-M   'P 1'
#
loop_
_entity.id
_entity.type
_entity.pdbx_description
1 polymer ?
#
loop_
_entity_poly.entity_id
_entity_poly.type
_entity_poly.pdbx_seq_one_letter_code
_entity_poly.pdbx_strand_id
1 'polypeptide(L)'
;MNKRLPFTPGALLGALSGFSTVAAESSTAQSTGSTSKTIPTTILAVFEGVTSDPTNGNTVSSTSAGGTQVSAALLPGGKSLVWTNPTDPTQAYKIPAHLQKAGLKDAGGAAAGLAVGMLIAGALIAALVCFLLSSRKKKHNAAQAGHYRPTGYADDHDLKHPEKITSAPMTAVGAAAIIENNLPQPKEDNAISGDLSRIKSRIEGHVDSYYHTAGANNQAVAQALSAALGAAFPISGPKLQECLSNPRRRPAILRAAIAWIVVSRIDFGNGPDTTFLPTHVAGATRDVSASRMDEPTRVAFLSKWRQITAALTGNTFTQDIPGDDARLVNINSALHLADTFLRPCAKDGDDEKRLINLEEIMKRAARFGFLLFSQPSSFHFDWTDNGSGLVVFPGLLQVTDENGKPVASPRTFGSKEVIPM
;
A
#
# COMPACT_ATOMS: atom_id res chain seq x y z
N MET A 1 61.56 50.33 21.36
CA MET A 1 60.14 50.55 21.00
C MET A 1 59.53 49.27 20.44
N ASN A 2 58.23 49.05 20.69
CA ASN A 2 57.18 48.34 19.90
C ASN A 2 57.56 47.28 18.83
N LYS A 3 56.83 46.17 18.62
CA LYS A 3 55.65 45.57 19.31
C LYS A 3 55.45 44.12 18.80
N ARG A 4 55.14 43.19 19.71
CA ARG A 4 54.32 41.94 19.62
C ARG A 4 54.35 41.05 18.35
N LEU A 5 54.69 39.77 18.56
CA LEU A 5 54.25 38.61 17.76
C LEU A 5 52.77 38.23 18.05
N PRO A 6 52.05 37.60 17.11
CA PRO A 6 50.82 36.85 17.37
C PRO A 6 51.08 35.36 17.61
N PHE A 7 50.13 34.72 18.29
CA PHE A 7 50.17 33.36 18.83
C PHE A 7 48.93 32.61 18.32
N THR A 8 49.05 31.36 17.87
CA THR A 8 47.95 30.37 17.92
C THR A 8 48.49 28.93 17.89
N PRO A 9 47.82 27.95 18.53
CA PRO A 9 48.44 26.68 18.93
C PRO A 9 47.96 25.45 18.14
N GLY A 10 48.68 24.33 18.30
CA GLY A 10 48.32 23.02 17.75
C GLY A 10 47.32 22.24 18.63
N ALA A 11 46.73 21.18 18.04
CA ALA A 11 45.85 20.23 18.72
C ALA A 11 46.60 18.93 19.07
N LEU A 12 46.39 18.44 20.29
CA LEU A 12 46.99 17.23 20.84
C LEU A 12 46.17 15.97 20.51
N LEU A 13 46.85 14.86 20.22
CA LEU A 13 46.29 13.52 20.32
C LEU A 13 46.50 12.95 21.74
N GLY A 14 45.49 12.26 22.24
CA GLY A 14 45.57 11.26 23.31
C GLY A 14 44.21 10.58 23.46
N ALA A 15 43.99 9.29 23.73
CA ALA A 15 44.76 8.05 23.88
C ALA A 15 44.24 7.30 25.13
N LEU A 16 43.91 5.99 24.98
CA LEU A 16 43.65 4.98 26.04
C LEU A 16 42.34 5.19 26.86
N SER A 17 41.67 4.20 27.47
CA SER A 17 41.69 2.71 27.49
C SER A 17 40.41 2.21 28.24
N GLY A 18 39.94 0.95 28.22
CA GLY A 18 40.36 -0.29 27.54
C GLY A 18 39.65 -1.55 28.10
N PHE A 19 39.82 -2.70 27.43
CA PHE A 19 39.57 -4.11 27.83
C PHE A 19 38.40 -4.54 28.75
N SER A 20 37.64 -5.56 28.29
CA SER A 20 37.73 -6.90 28.91
C SER A 20 37.22 -8.02 27.97
N THR A 21 37.98 -9.10 27.91
CA THR A 21 37.67 -10.35 27.21
C THR A 21 37.75 -11.49 28.21
N VAL A 22 36.78 -12.40 28.22
CA VAL A 22 36.81 -13.61 29.06
C VAL A 22 36.77 -14.83 28.14
N ALA A 23 37.68 -15.78 28.39
CA ALA A 23 37.76 -17.06 27.70
C ALA A 23 37.81 -18.19 28.74
N ALA A 24 37.08 -19.28 28.46
CA ALA A 24 37.11 -20.59 29.10
C ALA A 24 36.17 -21.50 28.30
N GLU A 25 36.37 -22.80 28.12
CA GLU A 25 37.58 -23.63 28.17
C GLU A 25 37.30 -24.89 27.32
N SER A 26 38.31 -25.73 27.03
CA SER A 26 38.17 -26.84 26.08
C SER A 26 37.75 -28.16 26.74
N SER A 27 36.95 -28.98 26.06
CA SER A 27 36.86 -30.42 26.33
C SER A 27 36.71 -31.21 25.02
N THR A 28 37.52 -32.26 24.90
CA THR A 28 37.78 -33.00 23.65
C THR A 28 37.01 -34.32 23.59
N ALA A 29 36.46 -34.66 22.42
CA ALA A 29 36.23 -36.06 22.02
C ALA A 29 36.22 -36.21 20.49
N GLN A 30 36.92 -37.21 19.97
CA GLN A 30 37.01 -37.54 18.54
C GLN A 30 35.89 -38.52 18.13
N SER A 31 35.46 -38.50 16.85
CA SER A 31 35.61 -39.68 15.97
C SER A 31 35.26 -39.36 14.50
N THR A 32 36.07 -39.92 13.59
CA THR A 32 35.75 -40.42 12.21
C THR A 32 34.41 -39.99 11.55
N GLY A 33 34.31 -39.47 10.34
CA GLY A 33 35.27 -39.41 9.23
C GLY A 33 34.90 -40.33 8.06
N SER A 34 34.31 -39.80 6.99
CA SER A 34 34.37 -40.37 5.63
C SER A 34 33.85 -39.39 4.57
N THR A 35 34.56 -39.30 3.45
CA THR A 35 34.20 -38.52 2.25
C THR A 35 33.20 -39.25 1.36
N SER A 36 32.28 -38.54 0.70
CA SER A 36 31.99 -38.83 -0.71
C SER A 36 31.38 -37.65 -1.47
N LYS A 37 31.71 -37.52 -2.76
CA LYS A 37 31.13 -36.55 -3.70
C LYS A 37 30.05 -37.25 -4.53
N THR A 38 28.86 -36.67 -4.64
CA THR A 38 27.98 -36.94 -5.80
C THR A 38 27.15 -35.72 -6.16
N ILE A 39 27.17 -35.34 -7.43
CA ILE A 39 26.24 -34.42 -8.08
C ILE A 39 25.06 -35.26 -8.61
N PRO A 40 23.82 -34.73 -8.66
CA PRO A 40 22.93 -35.11 -9.75
C PRO A 40 22.46 -33.91 -10.58
N THR A 41 22.52 -34.11 -11.89
CA THR A 41 22.01 -33.20 -12.92
C THR A 41 20.51 -33.42 -13.16
N THR A 42 19.84 -32.35 -13.57
CA THR A 42 18.48 -32.24 -14.13
C THR A 42 17.92 -33.46 -14.88
N ILE A 43 16.66 -33.81 -14.63
CA ILE A 43 15.74 -34.41 -15.63
C ILE A 43 14.35 -33.74 -15.52
N LEU A 44 13.72 -33.54 -16.69
CA LEU A 44 12.37 -33.00 -16.92
C LEU A 44 11.42 -34.11 -17.40
N ALA A 45 10.23 -34.22 -16.81
CA ALA A 45 9.00 -34.84 -17.35
C ALA A 45 7.82 -34.33 -16.49
N VAL A 46 6.72 -33.75 -16.96
CA VAL A 46 5.80 -33.99 -18.11
C VAL A 46 4.77 -35.11 -17.84
N PHE A 47 3.52 -34.81 -18.24
CA PHE A 47 2.24 -35.42 -17.82
C PHE A 47 1.98 -36.86 -18.29
N GLU A 48 1.28 -37.62 -17.45
CA GLU A 48 0.01 -38.36 -17.64
C GLU A 48 -0.23 -39.19 -16.34
N GLY A 49 -1.42 -39.53 -15.84
CA GLY A 49 -2.76 -39.47 -16.39
C GLY A 49 -3.37 -40.88 -16.47
N VAL A 50 -4.11 -41.35 -15.45
CA VAL A 50 -5.23 -42.35 -15.49
C VAL A 50 -5.64 -42.80 -14.07
N THR A 51 -6.90 -43.24 -13.98
CA THR A 51 -7.73 -43.53 -12.80
C THR A 51 -7.63 -44.97 -12.24
N SER A 52 -8.24 -45.12 -11.05
CA SER A 52 -9.04 -46.28 -10.55
C SER A 52 -8.47 -47.15 -9.43
N ASP A 53 -9.35 -47.33 -8.43
CA ASP A 53 -9.28 -48.11 -7.19
C ASP A 53 -9.44 -49.63 -7.48
N PRO A 54 -9.06 -50.55 -6.56
CA PRO A 54 -10.14 -51.07 -5.71
C PRO A 54 -9.78 -51.49 -4.27
N THR A 55 -10.63 -51.06 -3.34
CA THR A 55 -11.45 -51.88 -2.42
C THR A 55 -10.80 -53.02 -1.62
N ASN A 56 -10.94 -52.95 -0.29
CA ASN A 56 -11.02 -54.13 0.57
C ASN A 56 -12.08 -53.89 1.68
N GLY A 57 -12.85 -54.89 2.07
CA GLY A 57 -13.98 -54.71 3.01
C GLY A 57 -14.29 -55.92 3.90
N ASN A 58 -15.21 -55.74 4.85
CA ASN A 58 -16.00 -56.77 5.56
C ASN A 58 -17.19 -56.03 6.26
N THR A 59 -18.50 -56.26 6.01
CA THR A 59 -19.41 -57.43 6.22
C THR A 59 -19.51 -57.84 7.71
N VAL A 60 -20.65 -58.09 8.41
CA VAL A 60 -21.95 -58.75 8.07
C VAL A 60 -23.10 -58.34 9.07
N SER A 61 -24.38 -58.30 8.61
CA SER A 61 -25.73 -58.42 9.30
C SER A 61 -26.07 -57.70 10.65
N SER A 62 -27.21 -57.02 10.90
CA SER A 62 -28.66 -57.23 10.60
C SER A 62 -29.36 -58.27 11.53
N THR A 63 -30.66 -58.21 11.90
CA THR A 63 -31.88 -57.58 11.31
C THR A 63 -33.00 -57.34 12.37
N SER A 64 -34.12 -56.66 12.02
CA SER A 64 -35.47 -56.64 12.68
C SER A 64 -35.70 -55.71 13.91
N ALA A 65 -36.92 -55.23 14.27
CA ALA A 65 -38.19 -54.96 13.53
C ALA A 65 -39.22 -54.12 14.37
N GLY A 66 -40.22 -53.50 13.71
CA GLY A 66 -41.42 -52.84 14.28
C GLY A 66 -41.27 -51.35 14.68
N GLY A 67 -42.18 -50.40 14.43
CA GLY A 67 -43.40 -50.37 13.60
C GLY A 67 -44.59 -49.61 14.24
N THR A 68 -44.96 -48.41 13.73
CA THR A 68 -46.33 -47.79 13.66
C THR A 68 -46.25 -46.37 13.05
N GLN A 69 -47.30 -45.92 12.35
CA GLN A 69 -47.41 -44.62 11.64
C GLN A 69 -47.97 -43.49 12.56
N VAL A 70 -48.28 -42.23 12.16
CA VAL A 70 -49.41 -41.79 11.30
C VAL A 70 -49.18 -40.40 10.66
N SER A 71 -49.57 -40.28 9.39
CA SER A 71 -49.97 -39.17 8.49
C SER A 71 -49.63 -37.67 8.71
N ALA A 72 -49.39 -37.01 7.56
CA ALA A 72 -49.53 -35.57 7.32
C ALA A 72 -50.83 -35.24 6.54
N ALA A 73 -51.25 -33.96 6.50
CA ALA A 73 -52.31 -33.47 5.61
C ALA A 73 -52.09 -32.01 5.14
N LEU A 74 -52.60 -31.72 3.93
CA LEU A 74 -52.24 -30.63 3.02
C LEU A 74 -52.69 -29.17 3.38
N LEU A 75 -52.08 -28.22 2.67
CA LEU A 75 -52.45 -26.80 2.50
C LEU A 75 -53.85 -26.61 1.86
N PRO A 76 -54.46 -25.40 1.95
CA PRO A 76 -54.33 -24.47 0.80
C PRO A 76 -54.27 -22.95 1.13
N GLY A 77 -53.52 -22.21 0.31
CA GLY A 77 -54.07 -21.01 -0.37
C GLY A 77 -54.10 -19.63 0.31
N GLY A 78 -52.93 -18.99 0.46
CA GLY A 78 -52.63 -17.60 0.05
C GLY A 78 -53.41 -16.37 0.57
N LYS A 79 -52.66 -15.34 0.99
CA LYS A 79 -52.64 -13.98 0.37
C LYS A 79 -51.55 -13.07 0.97
N SER A 80 -51.19 -12.03 0.22
CA SER A 80 -50.10 -11.09 0.50
C SER A 80 -50.30 -10.26 1.78
N LEU A 81 -49.21 -9.98 2.51
CA LEU A 81 -49.19 -9.05 3.64
C LEU A 81 -48.48 -7.75 3.27
N VAL A 82 -49.22 -6.65 3.34
CA VAL A 82 -48.70 -5.27 3.29
C VAL A 82 -48.32 -4.84 4.70
N TRP A 83 -47.19 -4.14 4.83
CA TRP A 83 -46.71 -3.60 6.10
C TRP A 83 -47.48 -2.32 6.46
N THR A 84 -48.18 -2.31 7.59
CA THR A 84 -48.67 -1.09 8.25
C THR A 84 -48.24 -1.05 9.71
N ASN A 85 -47.87 0.13 10.18
CA ASN A 85 -47.32 0.35 11.51
C ASN A 85 -48.45 0.58 12.54
N PRO A 86 -48.38 0.04 13.77
CA PRO A 86 -49.43 0.23 14.77
C PRO A 86 -49.28 1.55 15.54
N THR A 87 -50.42 2.12 15.91
CA THR A 87 -50.57 3.31 16.76
C THR A 87 -51.26 2.89 18.07
N ASP A 88 -50.77 3.36 19.22
CA ASP A 88 -51.52 3.31 20.50
C ASP A 88 -50.97 4.41 21.47
N PRO A 89 -51.58 4.72 22.63
CA PRO A 89 -52.29 5.99 22.71
C PRO A 89 -51.78 7.00 23.77
N THR A 90 -52.36 8.19 23.72
CA THR A 90 -52.01 9.42 24.44
C THR A 90 -52.22 9.37 25.96
N GLN A 91 -51.25 9.92 26.72
CA GLN A 91 -51.51 10.66 27.96
C GLN A 91 -50.88 12.06 27.90
N ALA A 92 -51.42 12.98 28.70
CA ALA A 92 -51.30 14.43 28.46
C ALA A 92 -50.28 15.14 29.36
N TYR A 93 -49.74 16.27 28.86
CA TYR A 93 -49.49 17.43 29.71
C TYR A 93 -49.72 18.76 28.99
N LYS A 94 -50.15 19.79 29.74
CA LYS A 94 -50.58 21.11 29.24
C LYS A 94 -49.45 22.14 29.38
N ILE A 95 -49.19 22.95 28.35
CA ILE A 95 -48.55 24.29 28.45
C ILE A 95 -49.27 25.22 27.42
N PRO A 96 -49.51 26.52 27.71
CA PRO A 96 -50.67 27.24 27.16
C PRO A 96 -50.42 28.09 25.91
N ALA A 97 -51.51 28.58 25.31
CA ALA A 97 -51.53 29.40 24.11
C ALA A 97 -51.20 30.88 24.34
N HIS A 98 -50.56 31.49 23.34
CA HIS A 98 -50.68 32.93 23.06
C HIS A 98 -51.05 33.11 21.59
N LEU A 99 -52.21 33.70 21.32
CA LEU A 99 -52.63 34.05 19.95
C LEU A 99 -51.72 35.17 19.41
N GLN A 100 -51.43 35.15 18.11
CA GLN A 100 -51.88 36.28 17.29
C GLN A 100 -52.15 35.89 15.85
N LYS A 101 -53.16 36.54 15.28
CA LYS A 101 -53.86 36.21 14.04
C LYS A 101 -53.59 37.34 13.05
N ALA A 102 -52.92 37.04 11.95
CA ALA A 102 -52.86 37.94 10.79
C ALA A 102 -52.87 37.10 9.52
N GLY A 103 -54.03 36.97 8.90
CA GLY A 103 -54.12 36.53 7.51
C GLY A 103 -53.99 37.75 6.60
N LEU A 104 -53.09 37.69 5.62
CA LEU A 104 -53.10 38.58 4.47
C LEU A 104 -53.28 37.72 3.23
N LYS A 105 -54.28 38.07 2.42
CA LYS A 105 -54.47 37.51 1.09
C LYS A 105 -53.59 38.26 0.08
N ASP A 106 -53.39 37.64 -1.06
CA ASP A 106 -53.07 38.26 -2.36
C ASP A 106 -51.73 39.02 -2.48
N ALA A 107 -50.72 38.29 -2.95
CA ALA A 107 -49.64 38.83 -3.77
C ALA A 107 -49.17 37.77 -4.78
N GLY A 108 -49.85 37.67 -5.92
CA GLY A 108 -49.39 36.86 -7.05
C GLY A 108 -48.28 37.56 -7.84
N GLY A 109 -47.42 36.79 -8.51
CA GLY A 109 -46.54 37.31 -9.57
C GLY A 109 -45.08 37.57 -9.21
N ALA A 110 -44.33 36.54 -8.82
CA ALA A 110 -42.85 36.59 -8.77
C ALA A 110 -42.16 35.22 -9.01
N ALA A 111 -42.80 34.31 -9.77
CA ALA A 111 -42.31 32.93 -9.97
C ALA A 111 -41.91 32.61 -11.43
N ALA A 112 -41.59 33.63 -12.23
CA ALA A 112 -41.11 33.48 -13.62
C ALA A 112 -39.80 34.27 -13.78
N GLY A 113 -38.67 33.61 -13.55
CA GLY A 113 -37.36 34.29 -13.65
C GLY A 113 -36.10 33.46 -13.34
N LEU A 114 -36.20 32.32 -12.64
CA LEU A 114 -35.01 31.57 -12.23
C LEU A 114 -34.42 30.59 -13.28
N ALA A 115 -35.18 30.24 -14.32
CA ALA A 115 -34.79 29.21 -15.29
C ALA A 115 -33.78 29.68 -16.36
N VAL A 116 -33.79 30.97 -16.72
CA VAL A 116 -33.00 31.47 -17.87
C VAL A 116 -31.55 31.82 -17.47
N GLY A 117 -31.30 32.23 -16.23
CA GLY A 117 -29.97 32.66 -15.77
C GLY A 117 -28.91 31.55 -15.74
N MET A 118 -29.31 30.30 -15.45
CA MET A 118 -28.39 29.18 -15.30
C MET A 118 -27.77 28.70 -16.63
N LEU A 119 -28.49 28.86 -17.75
CA LEU A 119 -27.98 28.49 -19.08
C LEU A 119 -26.80 29.39 -19.47
N ILE A 120 -26.92 30.70 -19.25
CA ILE A 120 -25.88 31.68 -19.59
C ILE A 120 -24.64 31.48 -18.71
N ALA A 121 -24.81 31.28 -17.40
CA ALA A 121 -23.70 31.01 -16.49
C ALA A 121 -22.97 29.70 -16.84
N GLY A 122 -23.70 28.61 -17.12
CA GLY A 122 -23.12 27.33 -17.53
C GLY A 122 -22.36 27.42 -18.86
N ALA A 123 -22.92 28.13 -19.85
CA ALA A 123 -22.28 28.34 -21.14
C ALA A 123 -20.96 29.14 -21.03
N LEU A 124 -20.91 30.17 -20.19
CA LEU A 124 -19.70 30.95 -19.95
C LEU A 124 -18.60 30.12 -19.27
N ILE A 125 -18.95 29.28 -18.29
CA ILE A 125 -17.98 28.38 -17.63
C ILE A 125 -17.45 27.33 -18.63
N ALA A 126 -18.33 26.71 -19.42
CA ALA A 126 -17.94 25.74 -20.45
C ALA A 126 -17.03 26.36 -21.53
N ALA A 127 -17.35 27.59 -21.98
CA ALA A 127 -16.54 28.35 -22.91
C ALA A 127 -15.16 28.69 -22.32
N LEU A 128 -15.08 29.09 -21.05
CA LEU A 128 -13.81 29.39 -20.37
C LEU A 128 -12.91 28.14 -20.27
N VAL A 129 -13.47 27.00 -19.86
CA VAL A 129 -12.74 25.72 -19.79
C VAL A 129 -12.25 25.30 -21.19
N CYS A 130 -13.12 25.37 -22.20
CA CYS A 130 -12.75 25.04 -23.58
C CYS A 130 -11.67 25.99 -24.14
N PHE A 131 -11.72 27.28 -23.80
CA PHE A 131 -10.71 28.27 -24.18
C PHE A 131 -9.35 28.01 -23.51
N LEU A 132 -9.32 27.66 -22.22
CA LEU A 132 -8.08 27.33 -21.51
C LEU A 132 -7.43 26.03 -22.04
N LEU A 133 -8.23 25.04 -22.43
CA LEU A 133 -7.73 23.79 -23.03
C LEU A 133 -7.26 23.98 -24.49
N SER A 134 -7.97 24.78 -25.28
CA SER A 134 -7.62 25.04 -26.68
C SER A 134 -6.47 26.04 -26.85
N SER A 135 -6.32 27.02 -25.97
CA SER A 135 -5.16 27.93 -25.95
C SER A 135 -3.85 27.21 -25.59
N ARG A 136 -3.91 26.18 -24.72
CA ARG A 136 -2.78 25.26 -24.49
C ARG A 136 -2.39 24.48 -25.76
N LYS A 137 -3.36 23.99 -26.54
CA LYS A 137 -3.08 23.30 -27.82
C LYS A 137 -2.55 24.24 -28.91
N LYS A 138 -3.07 25.46 -29.02
CA LYS A 138 -2.61 26.43 -30.04
C LYS A 138 -1.15 26.87 -29.87
N LYS A 139 -0.58 26.83 -28.66
CA LYS A 139 0.86 27.10 -28.44
C LYS A 139 1.80 26.03 -29.03
N HIS A 140 1.33 24.80 -29.28
CA HIS A 140 2.13 23.78 -29.95
C HIS A 140 2.03 23.85 -31.49
N ASN A 141 0.85 24.19 -32.05
CA ASN A 141 0.69 24.26 -33.51
C ASN A 141 1.24 25.56 -34.13
N ALA A 142 1.43 26.63 -33.35
CA ALA A 142 2.05 27.87 -33.84
C ALA A 142 3.55 27.73 -34.15
N ALA A 143 4.20 26.64 -33.70
CA ALA A 143 5.62 26.38 -33.94
C ALA A 143 5.92 25.68 -35.29
N GLN A 144 4.89 25.33 -36.09
CA GLN A 144 5.06 24.67 -37.40
C GLN A 144 4.57 25.51 -38.59
N ALA A 145 4.17 26.76 -38.36
CA ALA A 145 3.75 27.70 -39.41
C ALA A 145 4.82 28.78 -39.67
N GLY A 146 6.05 28.34 -39.98
CA GLY A 146 7.17 29.24 -40.26
C GLY A 146 8.27 28.57 -41.08
N HIS A 147 8.63 29.21 -42.20
CA HIS A 147 9.77 28.90 -43.08
C HIS A 147 9.68 27.65 -43.97
N TYR A 148 9.03 27.79 -45.13
CA TYR A 148 9.68 27.38 -46.37
C TYR A 148 9.41 28.40 -47.49
N ARG A 149 10.48 28.94 -48.07
CA ARG A 149 10.45 29.94 -49.15
C ARG A 149 11.19 29.35 -50.34
N PRO A 150 10.52 28.89 -51.40
CA PRO A 150 11.18 28.29 -52.55
C PRO A 150 11.73 29.39 -53.47
N THR A 151 13.04 29.56 -53.49
CA THR A 151 13.77 30.22 -54.60
C THR A 151 14.24 29.14 -55.56
N GLY A 152 13.92 29.28 -56.86
CA GLY A 152 14.03 28.19 -57.84
C GLY A 152 15.34 28.11 -58.61
N TYR A 153 15.24 27.41 -59.76
CA TYR A 153 16.24 27.17 -60.81
C TYR A 153 17.37 26.15 -60.54
N ALA A 154 17.11 24.92 -60.97
CA ALA A 154 17.84 24.16 -62.00
C ALA A 154 17.25 22.74 -62.01
N ASP A 155 17.04 22.02 -63.09
CA ASP A 155 17.03 22.19 -64.55
C ASP A 155 16.54 20.79 -65.05
N ASP A 156 15.94 20.67 -66.23
CA ASP A 156 15.40 19.38 -66.68
C ASP A 156 16.52 18.38 -67.01
N HIS A 157 16.33 17.09 -66.72
CA HIS A 157 16.60 16.01 -67.69
C HIS A 157 16.13 14.61 -67.22
N ASP A 158 15.22 14.08 -68.05
CA ASP A 158 15.17 12.70 -68.55
C ASP A 158 14.72 11.51 -67.64
N LEU A 159 13.47 11.12 -67.89
CA LEU A 159 12.92 9.76 -68.01
C LEU A 159 13.74 8.56 -67.47
N LYS A 160 13.27 7.97 -66.36
CA LYS A 160 12.64 6.62 -66.36
C LYS A 160 12.15 6.21 -64.96
N HIS A 161 10.89 5.80 -64.88
CA HIS A 161 10.37 5.06 -63.72
C HIS A 161 11.19 3.79 -63.48
N PRO A 162 11.53 3.53 -62.21
CA PRO A 162 10.93 2.37 -61.56
C PRO A 162 10.01 2.82 -60.41
N GLU A 163 8.94 2.06 -60.16
CA GLU A 163 8.06 2.25 -59.02
C GLU A 163 8.81 1.98 -57.69
N LYS A 164 9.51 3.00 -57.19
CA LYS A 164 9.77 3.08 -55.76
C LYS A 164 8.44 3.38 -55.08
N ILE A 165 7.95 2.40 -54.33
CA ILE A 165 6.91 2.61 -53.32
C ILE A 165 7.38 3.80 -52.47
N THR A 166 6.68 4.92 -52.58
CA THR A 166 6.90 6.08 -51.74
C THR A 166 6.37 5.76 -50.35
N SER A 167 7.14 4.96 -49.61
CA SER A 167 7.07 4.96 -48.16
C SER A 167 7.40 6.38 -47.73
N ALA A 168 6.36 7.16 -47.43
CA ALA A 168 6.52 8.39 -46.68
C ALA A 168 7.41 8.08 -45.46
N PRO A 169 8.31 8.97 -45.06
CA PRO A 169 9.07 8.78 -43.84
C PRO A 169 8.08 8.85 -42.66
N MET A 170 7.48 7.72 -42.34
CA MET A 170 6.95 7.44 -41.02
C MET A 170 8.16 7.63 -40.11
N THR A 171 8.20 8.76 -39.40
CA THR A 171 9.30 9.10 -38.51
C THR A 171 9.53 7.90 -37.63
N ALA A 172 10.69 7.24 -37.77
CA ALA A 172 10.96 6.00 -37.07
C ALA A 172 11.18 6.32 -35.60
N VAL A 173 10.07 6.46 -34.86
CA VAL A 173 10.05 6.60 -33.41
C VAL A 173 10.61 5.29 -32.88
N GLY A 174 11.91 5.27 -32.60
CA GLY A 174 12.59 4.08 -32.13
C GLY A 174 11.92 3.52 -30.89
N ALA A 175 11.97 2.19 -30.71
CA ALA A 175 11.23 1.50 -29.65
C ALA A 175 11.44 2.11 -28.25
N ALA A 176 12.64 2.63 -27.95
CA ALA A 176 12.92 3.38 -26.72
C ALA A 176 12.02 4.61 -26.54
N ALA A 177 11.82 5.43 -27.58
CA ALA A 177 10.94 6.59 -27.54
C ALA A 177 9.45 6.19 -27.45
N ILE A 178 9.06 5.05 -28.03
CA ILE A 178 7.71 4.50 -27.83
C ILE A 178 7.53 4.11 -26.35
N ILE A 179 8.48 3.37 -25.76
CA ILE A 179 8.41 2.94 -24.37
C ILE A 179 8.34 4.17 -23.44
N GLU A 180 9.28 5.10 -23.53
CA GLU A 180 9.33 6.30 -22.69
C GLU A 180 8.04 7.14 -22.77
N ASN A 181 7.48 7.32 -23.97
CA ASN A 181 6.22 8.06 -24.15
C ASN A 181 4.97 7.31 -23.61
N ASN A 182 5.07 6.01 -23.31
CA ASN A 182 3.99 5.19 -22.78
C ASN A 182 4.25 4.73 -21.33
N LEU A 183 5.34 5.17 -20.68
CA LEU A 183 5.55 4.89 -19.26
C LEU A 183 4.51 5.63 -18.40
N PRO A 184 4.04 5.01 -17.29
CA PRO A 184 3.18 5.67 -16.33
C PRO A 184 3.86 6.95 -15.82
N GLN A 185 3.15 8.07 -15.91
CA GLN A 185 3.65 9.31 -15.33
C GLN A 185 3.74 9.18 -13.80
N PRO A 186 4.74 9.82 -13.15
CA PRO A 186 4.84 9.87 -11.69
C PRO A 186 3.50 10.29 -11.07
N LYS A 187 3.12 9.64 -9.96
CA LYS A 187 1.92 10.03 -9.22
C LYS A 187 2.17 11.34 -8.49
N GLU A 188 1.19 12.24 -8.52
CA GLU A 188 1.24 13.48 -7.76
C GLU A 188 1.51 13.22 -6.27
N ASP A 189 2.35 14.06 -5.66
CA ASP A 189 2.78 13.91 -4.26
C ASP A 189 1.58 13.85 -3.28
N ASN A 190 0.48 14.54 -3.62
CA ASN A 190 -0.78 14.55 -2.86
C ASN A 190 -1.46 13.17 -2.81
N ALA A 191 -1.29 12.32 -3.83
CA ALA A 191 -1.85 10.99 -3.91
C ALA A 191 -1.03 10.02 -3.06
N ILE A 192 0.31 10.13 -3.14
CA ILE A 192 1.23 9.32 -2.33
C ILE A 192 1.05 9.63 -0.84
N SER A 193 1.14 10.91 -0.47
CA SER A 193 0.98 11.39 0.90
C SER A 193 -0.44 11.16 1.44
N GLY A 194 -1.46 11.35 0.59
CA GLY A 194 -2.86 11.10 0.92
C GLY A 194 -3.16 9.62 1.18
N ASP A 195 -2.61 8.71 0.38
CA ASP A 195 -2.82 7.28 0.60
C ASP A 195 -2.09 6.75 1.83
N LEU A 196 -0.87 7.23 2.10
CA LEU A 196 -0.17 6.95 3.35
C LEU A 196 -0.96 7.45 4.57
N SER A 197 -1.46 8.69 4.51
CA SER A 197 -2.26 9.30 5.59
C SER A 197 -3.56 8.53 5.87
N ARG A 198 -4.17 7.95 4.82
CA ARG A 198 -5.33 7.06 4.93
C ARG A 198 -5.00 5.65 5.45
N ILE A 199 -3.75 5.17 5.33
CA ILE A 199 -3.31 3.93 6.02
C ILE A 199 -3.21 4.25 7.52
N LYS A 200 -2.49 5.33 7.85
CA LYS A 200 -2.32 5.82 9.22
C LYS A 200 -3.66 5.96 9.95
N SER A 201 -4.61 6.71 9.41
CA SER A 201 -5.90 6.96 10.06
C SER A 201 -6.77 5.71 10.22
N ARG A 202 -6.63 4.72 9.33
CA ARG A 202 -7.27 3.41 9.50
C ARG A 202 -6.64 2.59 10.62
N ILE A 203 -5.32 2.61 10.77
CA ILE A 203 -4.63 1.95 11.91
C ILE A 203 -5.04 2.59 13.23
N GLU A 204 -5.13 3.93 13.29
CA GLU A 204 -5.62 4.67 14.44
C GLU A 204 -7.07 4.26 14.80
N GLY A 205 -8.00 4.39 13.84
CA GLY A 205 -9.40 4.00 14.04
C GLY A 205 -9.60 2.51 14.37
N HIS A 206 -8.76 1.63 13.82
CA HIS A 206 -8.76 0.20 14.16
C HIS A 206 -8.33 -0.05 15.61
N VAL A 207 -7.24 0.59 16.06
CA VAL A 207 -6.77 0.46 17.44
C VAL A 207 -7.82 0.96 18.44
N ASP A 208 -8.38 2.13 18.18
CA ASP A 208 -9.37 2.76 19.08
C ASP A 208 -10.71 1.97 19.09
N SER A 209 -11.10 1.39 17.95
CA SER A 209 -12.33 0.59 17.83
C SER A 209 -12.23 -0.77 18.51
N TYR A 210 -11.14 -1.53 18.32
CA TYR A 210 -11.11 -2.97 18.63
C TYR A 210 -10.26 -3.39 19.84
N TYR A 211 -9.52 -2.49 20.50
CA TYR A 211 -8.63 -2.87 21.61
C TYR A 211 -8.89 -2.11 22.90
N HIS A 212 -8.67 -2.79 24.03
CA HIS A 212 -8.73 -2.21 25.35
C HIS A 212 -7.49 -1.35 25.65
N THR A 213 -7.72 -0.22 26.35
CA THR A 213 -6.66 0.63 26.89
C THR A 213 -6.00 0.03 28.15
N ALA A 214 -6.63 -0.94 28.82
CA ALA A 214 -6.13 -1.59 30.03
C ALA A 214 -6.54 -3.08 30.08
N GLY A 215 -6.05 -3.83 31.08
CA GLY A 215 -6.63 -5.14 31.46
C GLY A 215 -5.93 -6.40 30.93
N ALA A 216 -5.01 -6.32 29.96
CA ALA A 216 -4.28 -7.49 29.49
C ALA A 216 -3.04 -7.83 30.35
N ASN A 217 -2.52 -9.06 30.20
CA ASN A 217 -1.19 -9.42 30.68
C ASN A 217 -0.11 -8.71 29.84
N ASN A 218 0.30 -7.51 30.28
CA ASN A 218 1.24 -6.64 29.57
C ASN A 218 2.62 -7.28 29.35
N GLN A 219 3.07 -8.16 30.25
CA GLN A 219 4.34 -8.86 30.11
C GLN A 219 4.27 -9.89 28.97
N ALA A 220 3.20 -10.69 28.92
CA ALA A 220 2.99 -11.65 27.83
C ALA A 220 2.84 -10.94 26.48
N VAL A 221 2.11 -9.81 26.43
CA VAL A 221 1.98 -8.99 25.21
C VAL A 221 3.33 -8.39 24.79
N ALA A 222 4.12 -7.84 25.73
CA ALA A 222 5.44 -7.29 25.42
C ALA A 222 6.40 -8.36 24.88
N GLN A 223 6.36 -9.56 25.44
CA GLN A 223 7.15 -10.71 24.99
C GLN A 223 6.71 -11.18 23.59
N ALA A 224 5.40 -11.37 23.37
CA ALA A 224 4.86 -11.77 22.07
C ALA A 224 5.18 -10.76 20.97
N LEU A 225 5.02 -9.45 21.25
CA LEU A 225 5.34 -8.37 20.33
C LEU A 225 6.86 -8.32 20.03
N SER A 226 7.72 -8.44 21.05
CA SER A 226 9.17 -8.46 20.86
C SER A 226 9.62 -9.67 20.02
N ALA A 227 9.00 -10.84 20.21
CA ALA A 227 9.26 -12.04 19.42
C ALA A 227 8.74 -11.93 17.98
N ALA A 228 7.57 -11.32 17.78
CA ALA A 228 6.93 -11.16 16.48
C ALA A 228 7.62 -10.10 15.58
N LEU A 229 8.08 -8.98 16.16
CA LEU A 229 8.68 -7.87 15.40
C LEU A 229 10.22 -7.92 15.36
N GLY A 230 10.84 -8.65 16.29
CA GLY A 230 12.28 -8.86 16.35
C GLY A 230 13.10 -7.60 16.69
N ALA A 231 14.42 -7.73 16.62
CA ALA A 231 15.37 -6.67 16.99
C ALA A 231 15.37 -5.45 16.05
N ALA A 232 14.71 -5.53 14.90
CA ALA A 232 14.60 -4.41 13.96
C ALA A 232 13.55 -3.37 14.40
N PHE A 233 12.62 -3.74 15.28
CA PHE A 233 11.58 -2.83 15.77
C PHE A 233 12.21 -1.73 16.66
N PRO A 234 11.90 -0.43 16.43
CA PRO A 234 12.59 0.69 17.07
C PRO A 234 12.32 0.87 18.58
N ILE A 235 11.58 -0.04 19.22
CA ILE A 235 11.22 0.04 20.65
C ILE A 235 11.77 -1.18 21.38
N SER A 236 12.57 -0.93 22.43
CA SER A 236 13.14 -2.00 23.25
C SER A 236 12.08 -2.69 24.14
N GLY A 237 12.30 -3.97 24.44
CA GLY A 237 11.42 -4.77 25.30
C GLY A 237 11.04 -4.12 26.65
N PRO A 238 11.99 -3.53 27.41
CA PRO A 238 11.67 -2.80 28.64
C PRO A 238 10.75 -1.60 28.41
N LYS A 239 10.99 -0.83 27.34
CA LYS A 239 10.16 0.35 27.01
C LYS A 239 8.76 -0.07 26.52
N LEU A 240 8.65 -1.21 25.85
CA LEU A 240 7.37 -1.82 25.50
C LEU A 240 6.54 -2.18 26.74
N GLN A 241 7.15 -2.84 27.73
CA GLN A 241 6.47 -3.21 28.97
C GLN A 241 6.02 -1.96 29.76
N GLU A 242 6.85 -0.92 29.84
CA GLU A 242 6.48 0.38 30.44
C GLU A 242 5.25 1.00 29.74
N CYS A 243 5.26 1.08 28.42
CA CYS A 243 4.21 1.74 27.65
C CYS A 243 2.91 0.93 27.55
N LEU A 244 2.99 -0.42 27.50
CA LEU A 244 1.81 -1.30 27.55
C LEU A 244 1.12 -1.28 28.92
N SER A 245 1.90 -1.03 29.99
CA SER A 245 1.39 -0.89 31.36
C SER A 245 0.75 0.47 31.66
N ASN A 246 0.99 1.48 30.82
CA ASN A 246 0.36 2.79 30.92
C ASN A 246 -0.86 2.87 29.97
N PRO A 247 -2.10 2.95 30.48
CA PRO A 247 -3.30 2.94 29.63
C PRO A 247 -3.38 4.07 28.61
N ARG A 248 -2.67 5.19 28.83
CA ARG A 248 -2.60 6.32 27.90
C ARG A 248 -1.61 6.09 26.75
N ARG A 249 -0.56 5.29 26.97
CA ARG A 249 0.48 4.98 25.95
C ARG A 249 0.21 3.68 25.21
N ARG A 250 -0.58 2.77 25.78
CA ARG A 250 -0.92 1.48 25.16
C ARG A 250 -1.45 1.61 23.72
N PRO A 251 -2.44 2.48 23.38
CA PRO A 251 -2.90 2.63 22.00
C PRO A 251 -1.78 3.05 21.03
N ALA A 252 -0.86 3.92 21.48
CA ALA A 252 0.28 4.37 20.69
C ALA A 252 1.23 3.21 20.33
N ILE A 253 1.48 2.29 21.27
CA ILE A 253 2.28 1.08 21.02
C ILE A 253 1.58 0.12 20.06
N LEU A 254 0.27 -0.10 20.22
CA LEU A 254 -0.47 -0.98 19.31
C LEU A 254 -0.48 -0.41 17.88
N ARG A 255 -0.68 0.90 17.73
CA ARG A 255 -0.55 1.60 16.44
C ARG A 255 0.86 1.46 15.86
N ALA A 256 1.91 1.69 16.66
CA ALA A 256 3.30 1.56 16.22
C ALA A 256 3.63 0.15 15.73
N ALA A 257 3.17 -0.88 16.45
CA ALA A 257 3.38 -2.28 16.08
C ALA A 257 2.65 -2.67 14.78
N ILE A 258 1.39 -2.25 14.61
CA ILE A 258 0.64 -2.48 13.37
C ILE A 258 1.28 -1.71 12.21
N ALA A 259 1.64 -0.43 12.43
CA ALA A 259 2.31 0.39 11.42
C ALA A 259 3.65 -0.22 11.00
N TRP A 260 4.42 -0.79 11.93
CA TRP A 260 5.67 -1.49 11.63
C TRP A 260 5.47 -2.72 10.76
N ILE A 261 4.49 -3.57 11.07
CA ILE A 261 4.13 -4.71 10.21
C ILE A 261 3.71 -4.20 8.82
N VAL A 262 2.75 -3.28 8.76
CA VAL A 262 2.24 -2.71 7.51
C VAL A 262 3.36 -2.16 6.63
N VAL A 263 4.25 -1.35 7.20
CA VAL A 263 5.30 -0.63 6.48
C VAL A 263 6.46 -1.55 6.07
N SER A 264 6.91 -2.45 6.95
CA SER A 264 7.95 -3.43 6.59
C SER A 264 7.49 -4.39 5.49
N ARG A 265 6.18 -4.61 5.35
CA ARG A 265 5.58 -5.43 4.28
C ARG A 265 5.32 -4.62 3.00
N ILE A 266 5.17 -3.29 3.08
CA ILE A 266 5.16 -2.39 1.90
C ILE A 266 6.54 -2.35 1.21
N ASP A 267 7.62 -2.38 1.99
CA ASP A 267 8.99 -2.38 1.46
C ASP A 267 9.25 -3.65 0.60
N PHE A 268 9.85 -3.43 -0.56
CA PHE A 268 10.18 -4.45 -1.56
C PHE A 268 11.69 -4.80 -1.59
N GLY A 269 12.50 -4.21 -0.71
CA GLY A 269 13.82 -4.73 -0.35
C GLY A 269 13.74 -6.00 0.52
N ASN A 270 12.57 -6.29 1.11
CA ASN A 270 12.33 -7.50 1.90
C ASN A 270 12.01 -8.72 1.03
N GLY A 271 12.15 -9.92 1.61
CA GLY A 271 12.02 -11.19 0.88
C GLY A 271 10.63 -11.40 0.25
N PRO A 272 10.53 -12.17 -0.86
CA PRO A 272 9.30 -12.35 -1.62
C PRO A 272 8.17 -13.00 -0.83
N ASP A 273 8.50 -13.76 0.21
CA ASP A 273 7.55 -14.43 1.13
C ASP A 273 7.06 -13.50 2.26
N THR A 274 7.43 -12.22 2.20
CA THR A 274 7.05 -11.21 3.21
C THR A 274 6.44 -9.95 2.60
N THR A 275 6.96 -9.43 1.48
CA THR A 275 6.43 -8.18 0.90
C THR A 275 4.97 -8.33 0.42
N PHE A 276 4.20 -7.24 0.43
CA PHE A 276 2.85 -7.18 -0.12
C PHE A 276 2.82 -6.96 -1.64
N LEU A 277 3.98 -6.88 -2.30
CA LEU A 277 4.02 -6.99 -3.76
C LEU A 277 3.55 -8.39 -4.22
N PRO A 278 3.01 -8.51 -5.44
CA PRO A 278 2.72 -9.81 -6.04
C PRO A 278 4.00 -10.67 -6.08
N THR A 279 3.90 -11.94 -5.71
CA THR A 279 5.05 -12.83 -5.44
C THR A 279 6.06 -12.90 -6.60
N HIS A 280 5.57 -12.90 -7.85
CA HIS A 280 6.42 -12.89 -9.05
C HIS A 280 7.14 -11.54 -9.26
N VAL A 281 6.48 -10.41 -8.95
CA VAL A 281 7.11 -9.08 -8.97
C VAL A 281 8.16 -9.00 -7.88
N ALA A 282 7.87 -9.50 -6.68
CA ALA A 282 8.83 -9.53 -5.57
C ALA A 282 10.07 -10.38 -5.89
N GLY A 283 9.89 -11.59 -6.41
CA GLY A 283 10.98 -12.46 -6.87
C GLY A 283 11.85 -11.78 -7.93
N ALA A 284 11.23 -11.23 -8.97
CA ALA A 284 11.95 -10.50 -10.02
C ALA A 284 12.65 -9.24 -9.49
N THR A 285 12.07 -8.52 -8.52
CA THR A 285 12.69 -7.35 -7.88
C THR A 285 13.97 -7.75 -7.15
N ARG A 286 13.94 -8.85 -6.40
CA ARG A 286 15.12 -9.43 -5.73
C ARG A 286 16.21 -9.80 -6.75
N ASP A 287 15.83 -10.49 -7.82
CA ASP A 287 16.77 -11.01 -8.81
C ASP A 287 17.43 -9.89 -9.64
N VAL A 288 16.67 -8.84 -10.02
CA VAL A 288 17.21 -7.61 -10.63
C VAL A 288 18.09 -6.84 -9.64
N SER A 289 17.71 -6.80 -8.36
CA SER A 289 18.51 -6.13 -7.32
C SER A 289 19.83 -6.85 -7.03
N ALA A 290 19.90 -8.17 -7.24
CA ALA A 290 21.11 -8.98 -7.13
C ALA A 290 22.01 -8.94 -8.39
N SER A 291 21.66 -8.14 -9.39
CA SER A 291 22.47 -7.94 -10.61
C SER A 291 23.88 -7.43 -10.29
N ARG A 292 24.88 -7.92 -11.04
CA ARG A 292 26.31 -7.52 -10.89
C ARG A 292 26.66 -6.17 -11.53
N MET A 293 25.67 -5.36 -11.88
CA MET A 293 25.85 -4.00 -12.41
C MET A 293 26.42 -3.06 -11.33
N ASP A 294 27.06 -1.97 -11.75
CA ASP A 294 27.39 -0.85 -10.86
C ASP A 294 26.12 -0.22 -10.27
N GLU A 295 26.24 0.35 -9.06
CA GLU A 295 25.08 0.83 -8.31
C GLU A 295 24.24 1.89 -9.06
N PRO A 296 24.82 2.93 -9.70
CA PRO A 296 24.03 3.92 -10.44
C PRO A 296 23.26 3.31 -11.62
N THR A 297 23.90 2.43 -12.38
CA THR A 297 23.27 1.72 -13.51
C THR A 297 22.18 0.77 -13.01
N ARG A 298 22.46 -0.01 -11.97
CA ARG A 298 21.50 -0.96 -11.38
C ARG A 298 20.23 -0.26 -10.89
N VAL A 299 20.36 0.89 -10.22
CA VAL A 299 19.21 1.67 -9.74
C VAL A 299 18.42 2.29 -10.90
N ALA A 300 19.08 2.80 -11.94
CA ALA A 300 18.41 3.33 -13.13
C ALA A 300 17.63 2.24 -13.90
N PHE A 301 18.25 1.07 -14.11
CA PHE A 301 17.60 -0.08 -14.73
C PHE A 301 16.42 -0.60 -13.89
N LEU A 302 16.59 -0.70 -12.56
CA LEU A 302 15.50 -1.10 -11.65
C LEU A 302 14.34 -0.10 -11.71
N SER A 303 14.61 1.21 -11.69
CA SER A 303 13.59 2.26 -11.82
C SER A 303 12.76 2.12 -13.11
N LYS A 304 13.41 1.89 -14.25
CA LYS A 304 12.72 1.70 -15.54
C LYS A 304 11.99 0.37 -15.61
N TRP A 305 12.58 -0.72 -15.11
CA TRP A 305 11.94 -2.02 -15.03
C TRP A 305 10.65 -1.96 -14.19
N ARG A 306 10.69 -1.33 -13.00
CA ARG A 306 9.50 -1.15 -12.15
C ARG A 306 8.37 -0.42 -12.87
N GLN A 307 8.68 0.67 -13.59
CA GLN A 307 7.69 1.43 -14.37
C GLN A 307 7.11 0.59 -15.52
N ILE A 308 7.92 -0.17 -16.25
CA ILE A 308 7.46 -1.06 -17.33
C ILE A 308 6.57 -2.18 -16.77
N THR A 309 6.99 -2.86 -15.70
CA THR A 309 6.18 -3.87 -15.02
C THR A 309 4.87 -3.29 -14.53
N ALA A 310 4.87 -2.08 -13.95
CA ALA A 310 3.66 -1.41 -13.52
C ALA A 310 2.74 -0.99 -14.69
N ALA A 311 3.30 -0.61 -15.84
CA ALA A 311 2.54 -0.33 -17.06
C ALA A 311 1.80 -1.58 -17.56
N LEU A 312 2.50 -2.72 -17.58
CA LEU A 312 1.98 -3.99 -18.09
C LEU A 312 0.98 -4.68 -17.13
N THR A 313 1.11 -4.44 -15.82
CA THR A 313 0.35 -5.17 -14.79
C THR A 313 -0.56 -4.29 -13.92
N GLY A 314 -0.54 -2.97 -14.12
CA GLY A 314 -1.20 -2.00 -13.24
C GLY A 314 -2.71 -2.22 -13.10
N ASN A 315 -3.39 -2.64 -14.17
CA ASN A 315 -4.82 -2.94 -14.12
C ASN A 315 -5.18 -4.08 -13.16
N THR A 316 -4.26 -5.03 -12.93
CA THR A 316 -4.46 -6.15 -12.00
C THR A 316 -4.16 -5.75 -10.56
N PHE A 317 -3.06 -5.04 -10.32
CA PHE A 317 -2.55 -4.84 -8.95
C PHE A 317 -3.01 -3.55 -8.26
N THR A 318 -3.57 -2.58 -9.01
CA THR A 318 -4.11 -1.32 -8.45
C THR A 318 -5.59 -1.40 -8.06
N GLN A 319 -6.32 -2.42 -8.52
CA GLN A 319 -7.74 -2.64 -8.19
C GLN A 319 -7.91 -3.28 -6.79
N ASP A 320 -9.15 -3.57 -6.43
CA ASP A 320 -9.44 -4.42 -5.27
C ASP A 320 -8.77 -5.79 -5.40
N ILE A 321 -8.38 -6.37 -4.26
CA ILE A 321 -7.65 -7.64 -4.21
C ILE A 321 -8.68 -8.77 -4.18
N PRO A 322 -8.84 -9.57 -5.26
CA PRO A 322 -9.81 -10.66 -5.28
C PRO A 322 -9.38 -11.82 -4.38
N GLY A 323 -10.32 -12.71 -4.06
CA GLY A 323 -10.13 -13.81 -3.10
C GLY A 323 -9.11 -14.89 -3.51
N ASP A 324 -8.66 -14.86 -4.76
CA ASP A 324 -7.67 -15.76 -5.37
C ASP A 324 -6.30 -15.09 -5.64
N ASP A 325 -6.12 -13.83 -5.23
CA ASP A 325 -4.87 -13.09 -5.44
C ASP A 325 -3.71 -13.65 -4.61
N ALA A 326 -2.58 -13.94 -5.26
CA ALA A 326 -1.38 -14.47 -4.61
C ALA A 326 -0.85 -13.61 -3.44
N ARG A 327 -1.12 -12.29 -3.44
CA ARG A 327 -0.77 -11.39 -2.33
C ARG A 327 -1.46 -11.77 -1.02
N LEU A 328 -2.60 -12.47 -1.07
CA LEU A 328 -3.34 -12.88 0.12
C LEU A 328 -2.54 -13.82 1.03
N VAL A 329 -1.59 -14.60 0.51
CA VAL A 329 -0.69 -15.44 1.33
C VAL A 329 0.13 -14.57 2.29
N ASN A 330 0.78 -13.53 1.76
CA ASN A 330 1.62 -12.63 2.57
C ASN A 330 0.78 -11.70 3.46
N ILE A 331 -0.41 -11.28 2.99
CA ILE A 331 -1.39 -10.53 3.79
C ILE A 331 -1.87 -11.36 4.99
N ASN A 332 -2.26 -12.61 4.79
CA ASN A 332 -2.73 -13.51 5.85
C ASN A 332 -1.61 -13.87 6.83
N SER A 333 -0.37 -14.04 6.34
CA SER A 333 0.82 -14.19 7.18
C SER A 333 1.04 -12.96 8.08
N ALA A 334 0.96 -11.74 7.53
CA ALA A 334 1.07 -10.49 8.29
C ALA A 334 -0.10 -10.30 9.28
N LEU A 335 -1.32 -10.68 8.90
CA LEU A 335 -2.51 -10.66 9.76
C LEU A 335 -2.35 -11.61 10.96
N HIS A 336 -1.92 -12.85 10.70
CA HIS A 336 -1.67 -13.84 11.75
C HIS A 336 -0.57 -13.37 12.71
N LEU A 337 0.54 -12.86 12.17
CA LEU A 337 1.64 -12.29 12.96
C LEU A 337 1.17 -11.16 13.88
N ALA A 338 0.36 -10.24 13.36
CA ALA A 338 -0.22 -9.15 14.14
C ALA A 338 -1.15 -9.67 15.25
N ASP A 339 -2.04 -10.60 14.90
CA ASP A 339 -3.04 -11.19 15.80
C ASP A 339 -2.42 -11.97 16.98
N THR A 340 -1.18 -12.48 16.86
CA THR A 340 -0.46 -13.16 17.97
C THR A 340 -0.32 -12.30 19.23
N PHE A 341 0.00 -11.01 19.10
CA PHE A 341 0.16 -10.07 20.23
C PHE A 341 -1.04 -9.13 20.39
N LEU A 342 -1.85 -8.97 19.34
CA LEU A 342 -3.05 -8.14 19.37
C LEU A 342 -4.25 -8.84 20.02
N ARG A 343 -4.45 -10.16 19.84
CA ARG A 343 -5.60 -10.87 20.44
C ARG A 343 -5.73 -10.67 21.96
N PRO A 344 -4.67 -10.78 22.79
CA PRO A 344 -4.78 -10.54 24.23
C PRO A 344 -5.13 -9.10 24.62
N CYS A 345 -5.13 -8.16 23.66
CA CYS A 345 -5.48 -6.76 23.84
C CYS A 345 -6.90 -6.42 23.37
N ALA A 346 -7.60 -7.35 22.71
CA ALA A 346 -8.85 -7.10 22.02
C ALA A 346 -10.02 -6.80 22.97
N LYS A 347 -11.07 -6.16 22.44
CA LYS A 347 -12.40 -6.07 23.07
C LYS A 347 -13.22 -7.32 22.76
N ASP A 348 -14.02 -7.75 23.73
CA ASP A 348 -14.84 -8.96 23.60
C ASP A 348 -15.93 -8.81 22.53
N GLY A 349 -16.25 -9.91 21.84
CA GLY A 349 -17.41 -10.02 20.94
C GLY A 349 -17.23 -9.51 19.50
N ASP A 350 -16.09 -8.92 19.16
CA ASP A 350 -15.83 -8.33 17.82
C ASP A 350 -14.65 -8.97 17.06
N ASP A 351 -14.22 -10.19 17.42
CA ASP A 351 -13.04 -10.87 16.85
C ASP A 351 -13.05 -10.96 15.31
N GLU A 352 -14.17 -11.35 14.70
CA GLU A 352 -14.30 -11.45 13.23
C GLU A 352 -14.20 -10.07 12.57
N LYS A 353 -14.92 -9.07 13.09
CA LYS A 353 -14.90 -7.69 12.55
C LYS A 353 -13.52 -7.05 12.70
N ARG A 354 -12.81 -7.32 13.81
CA ARG A 354 -11.42 -6.91 14.04
C ARG A 354 -10.52 -7.46 12.95
N LEU A 355 -10.56 -8.77 12.70
CA LEU A 355 -9.71 -9.43 11.71
C LEU A 355 -10.00 -8.93 10.29
N ILE A 356 -11.28 -8.85 9.89
CA ILE A 356 -11.69 -8.29 8.58
C ILE A 356 -11.19 -6.83 8.43
N ASN A 357 -11.34 -6.01 9.47
CA ASN A 357 -10.91 -4.62 9.41
C ASN A 357 -9.38 -4.47 9.31
N LEU A 358 -8.62 -5.35 9.98
CA LEU A 358 -7.16 -5.39 9.89
C LEU A 358 -6.69 -5.92 8.53
N GLU A 359 -7.36 -6.93 7.98
CA GLU A 359 -7.11 -7.45 6.63
C GLU A 359 -7.29 -6.36 5.56
N GLU A 360 -8.36 -5.54 5.67
CA GLU A 360 -8.58 -4.39 4.77
C GLU A 360 -7.52 -3.28 4.91
N ILE A 361 -6.88 -3.14 6.08
CA ILE A 361 -5.69 -2.28 6.22
C ILE A 361 -4.51 -2.89 5.45
N MET A 362 -4.26 -4.19 5.58
CA MET A 362 -3.17 -4.88 4.88
C MET A 362 -3.36 -4.88 3.36
N LYS A 363 -4.58 -5.16 2.85
CA LYS A 363 -4.92 -5.06 1.43
C LYS A 363 -4.71 -3.64 0.89
N ARG A 364 -5.07 -2.62 1.67
CA ARG A 364 -4.86 -1.22 1.28
C ARG A 364 -3.37 -0.85 1.26
N ALA A 365 -2.61 -1.36 2.22
CA ALA A 365 -1.16 -1.26 2.24
C ALA A 365 -0.51 -1.95 1.04
N ALA A 366 -1.01 -3.12 0.62
CA ALA A 366 -0.52 -3.83 -0.57
C ALA A 366 -0.69 -3.01 -1.87
N ARG A 367 -1.84 -2.36 -2.04
CA ARG A 367 -2.08 -1.43 -3.17
C ARG A 367 -1.15 -0.21 -3.11
N PHE A 368 -0.90 0.32 -1.92
CA PHE A 368 0.04 1.43 -1.72
C PHE A 368 1.50 1.00 -1.98
N GLY A 369 1.90 -0.22 -1.60
CA GLY A 369 3.21 -0.78 -1.93
C GLY A 369 3.40 -0.96 -3.43
N PHE A 370 2.37 -1.43 -4.14
CA PHE A 370 2.39 -1.44 -5.61
C PHE A 370 2.45 -0.03 -6.22
N LEU A 371 1.78 0.95 -5.60
CA LEU A 371 1.88 2.36 -6.01
C LEU A 371 3.31 2.90 -5.84
N LEU A 372 3.96 2.68 -4.70
CA LEU A 372 5.36 3.07 -4.49
C LEU A 372 6.31 2.33 -5.44
N PHE A 373 6.10 1.04 -5.66
CA PHE A 373 6.81 0.24 -6.65
C PHE A 373 6.70 0.87 -8.05
N SER A 374 5.51 1.30 -8.46
CA SER A 374 5.29 1.92 -9.79
C SER A 374 5.96 3.28 -10.00
N GLN A 375 6.43 3.95 -8.95
CA GLN A 375 7.11 5.24 -9.09
C GLN A 375 8.54 5.07 -9.64
N PRO A 376 9.04 6.02 -10.46
CA PRO A 376 10.44 6.01 -10.86
C PRO A 376 11.40 6.16 -9.66
N SER A 377 11.00 6.99 -8.69
CA SER A 377 11.75 7.27 -7.46
C SER A 377 11.75 6.07 -6.50
N SER A 378 12.73 6.07 -5.59
CA SER A 378 12.79 5.17 -4.45
C SER A 378 12.44 5.90 -3.17
N PHE A 379 11.80 5.20 -2.24
CA PHE A 379 11.30 5.75 -0.98
C PHE A 379 11.81 4.94 0.22
N HIS A 380 11.90 5.59 1.38
CA HIS A 380 12.28 4.98 2.64
C HIS A 380 11.34 5.46 3.77
N PHE A 381 11.13 4.61 4.76
CA PHE A 381 10.27 4.90 5.91
C PHE A 381 11.11 5.29 7.13
N ASP A 382 10.99 6.54 7.55
CA ASP A 382 11.77 7.10 8.65
C ASP A 382 11.11 6.82 10.01
N TRP A 383 11.76 5.96 10.78
CA TRP A 383 11.41 5.60 12.16
C TRP A 383 12.30 6.26 13.21
N THR A 384 13.22 7.16 12.82
CA THR A 384 14.14 7.80 13.77
C THR A 384 13.40 8.85 14.61
N ASP A 385 13.79 8.98 15.88
CA ASP A 385 13.47 10.16 16.70
C ASP A 385 14.75 10.70 17.33
N ASN A 386 14.81 12.01 17.53
CA ASN A 386 15.98 12.70 18.09
C ASN A 386 16.01 12.67 19.64
N GLY A 387 15.21 11.81 20.28
CA GLY A 387 15.39 11.40 21.67
C GLY A 387 14.37 11.95 22.67
N SER A 388 13.12 12.19 22.27
CA SER A 388 12.07 12.66 23.20
C SER A 388 10.69 11.98 23.06
N GLY A 389 10.48 11.11 22.07
CA GLY A 389 9.18 10.47 21.90
C GLY A 389 9.20 9.11 21.19
N LEU A 390 8.01 8.51 21.16
CA LEU A 390 7.70 7.28 20.44
C LEU A 390 7.26 7.62 19.02
N VAL A 391 7.96 7.11 18.01
CA VAL A 391 7.45 7.12 16.63
C VAL A 391 6.31 6.12 16.52
N VAL A 392 5.08 6.63 16.38
CA VAL A 392 3.85 5.83 16.27
C VAL A 392 3.54 5.49 14.81
N PHE A 393 3.94 6.37 13.89
CA PHE A 393 3.81 6.15 12.45
C PHE A 393 5.00 6.81 11.75
N PRO A 394 5.68 6.13 10.80
CA PRO A 394 6.91 6.62 10.21
C PRO A 394 6.67 7.77 9.23
N GLY A 395 7.73 8.52 8.99
CA GLY A 395 7.78 9.45 7.88
C GLY A 395 7.98 8.69 6.56
N LEU A 396 7.57 9.28 5.44
CA LEU A 396 7.92 8.76 4.11
C LEU A 396 8.87 9.75 3.45
N LEU A 397 10.07 9.27 3.12
CA LEU A 397 11.13 10.05 2.50
C LEU A 397 11.40 9.55 1.08
N GLN A 398 11.40 10.43 0.10
CA GLN A 398 11.95 10.16 -1.24
C GLN A 398 13.47 10.25 -1.17
N VAL A 399 14.17 9.18 -1.55
CA VAL A 399 15.64 9.06 -1.48
C VAL A 399 16.32 9.08 -2.84
N THR A 400 15.57 8.93 -3.94
CA THR A 400 16.07 9.20 -5.31
C THR A 400 15.12 10.09 -6.10
N ASP A 401 15.64 10.77 -7.11
CA ASP A 401 14.84 11.46 -8.13
C ASP A 401 14.18 10.48 -9.10
N GLU A 402 13.45 11.03 -10.09
CA GLU A 402 12.76 10.30 -11.14
C GLU A 402 13.70 9.62 -12.16
N ASN A 403 15.00 9.93 -12.10
CA ASN A 403 16.05 9.30 -12.89
C ASN A 403 16.78 8.19 -12.12
N GLY A 404 16.35 7.89 -10.90
CA GLY A 404 17.00 6.94 -9.98
C GLY A 404 18.28 7.49 -9.33
N LYS A 405 18.57 8.79 -9.45
CA LYS A 405 19.76 9.40 -8.82
C LYS A 405 19.48 9.73 -7.35
N PRO A 406 20.41 9.46 -6.41
CA PRO A 406 20.25 9.86 -5.01
C PRO A 406 20.01 11.36 -4.87
N VAL A 407 19.06 11.77 -4.03
CA VAL A 407 18.87 13.18 -3.69
C VAL A 407 19.78 13.59 -2.53
N ALA A 408 20.38 14.79 -2.62
CA ALA A 408 21.33 15.27 -1.61
C ALA A 408 20.70 15.51 -0.22
N SER A 409 19.38 15.75 -0.18
CA SER A 409 18.58 15.77 1.03
C SER A 409 17.27 15.02 0.74
N PRO A 410 16.91 13.97 1.50
CA PRO A 410 15.65 13.25 1.30
C PRO A 410 14.43 14.18 1.40
N ARG A 411 13.50 14.05 0.45
CA ARG A 411 12.29 14.88 0.41
C ARG A 411 11.17 14.21 1.19
N THR A 412 10.60 14.89 2.18
CA THR A 412 9.50 14.37 3.01
C THR A 412 8.16 14.43 2.26
N PHE A 413 7.49 13.27 2.13
CA PHE A 413 6.13 13.12 1.60
C PHE A 413 5.10 12.93 2.71
N GLY A 414 5.48 12.26 3.80
CA GLY A 414 4.67 12.10 4.99
C GLY A 414 5.48 12.42 6.23
N SER A 415 4.94 13.25 7.11
CA SER A 415 5.56 13.53 8.41
C SER A 415 5.33 12.35 9.36
N LYS A 416 6.38 11.95 10.10
CA LYS A 416 6.28 11.00 11.20
C LYS A 416 5.35 11.51 12.31
N GLU A 417 4.59 10.61 12.91
CA GLU A 417 3.88 10.87 14.18
C GLU A 417 4.80 10.48 15.33
N VAL A 418 5.09 11.45 16.20
CA VAL A 418 5.85 11.23 17.42
C VAL A 418 4.98 11.62 18.62
N ILE A 419 4.78 10.69 19.56
CA ILE A 419 4.10 10.95 20.83
C ILE A 419 5.17 11.13 21.92
N PRO A 420 5.18 12.26 22.67
CA PRO A 420 6.10 12.46 23.79
C PRO A 420 6.01 11.31 24.81
N MET A 421 7.16 10.82 25.26
CA MET A 421 7.23 9.68 26.18
C MET A 421 7.28 10.10 27.65
#